data_AF-A0A1Q8I2R1-F1
#
_entry.id   AF-A0A1Q8I2R1-F1
#
_cell.length_a   1.000
_cell.length_b   1.000
_cell.length_c   1.000
_cell.angle_alpha   90.00
_cell.angle_beta   90.00
_cell.angle_gamma   90.00
#
_symmetry.space_group_name_H-M   'P 1'
#
loop_
_entity.id
_entity.type
_entity.pdbx_description
1 polymer ?
#
loop_
_entity_poly.entity_id
_entity_poly.type
_entity_poly.pdbx_seq_one_letter_code
_entity_poly.pdbx_strand_id
1 'polypeptide(L)'
;MSLAGGAALVLGGCASAQDGRSRSSATPTSDGRFASFTEYVPDKLEIRTDLGRLDRRMPGVTISSAHWVAQYWQEERELLPAPDRPIWIHGVLALEPASTRALAKASSGTADPLPGIYPDLRQYVPEGKVFTTVLKEKADTILDVKHMMQDDPSRSESSSFDTEQVAICADANLLILMANEYIF
;
A
#
# COMPACT_ATOMS: atom_id res chain seq x y z
N MET A 1 -23.51 -71.00 27.03
CA MET A 1 -24.96 -70.79 26.84
C MET A 1 -25.13 -69.35 26.39
N SER A 2 -25.51 -69.17 25.13
CA SER A 2 -25.83 -67.88 24.53
C SER A 2 -27.03 -67.23 25.20
N LEU A 3 -27.03 -65.90 25.27
CA LEU A 3 -28.22 -65.08 25.05
C LEU A 3 -27.80 -63.73 24.47
N ALA A 4 -28.05 -63.60 23.17
CA ALA A 4 -28.10 -62.35 22.45
C ALA A 4 -29.37 -61.59 22.84
N GLY A 5 -29.30 -60.26 22.87
CA GLY A 5 -30.45 -59.39 23.04
C GLY A 5 -30.09 -57.98 22.60
N GLY A 6 -30.35 -57.69 21.33
CA GLY A 6 -30.15 -56.36 20.75
C GLY A 6 -31.18 -55.36 21.24
N ALA A 7 -30.77 -54.10 21.33
CA ALA A 7 -31.66 -52.96 21.31
C ALA A 7 -30.97 -51.86 20.49
N ALA A 8 -31.50 -51.64 19.28
CA ALA A 8 -31.19 -50.49 18.46
C ALA A 8 -32.05 -49.30 18.95
N LEU A 9 -31.40 -48.17 19.20
CA LEU A 9 -32.06 -46.87 19.34
C LEU A 9 -31.37 -45.90 18.40
N VAL A 10 -32.00 -45.66 17.26
CA VAL A 10 -31.75 -44.52 16.37
C VAL A 10 -32.72 -43.44 16.79
N LEU A 11 -32.25 -42.26 17.21
CA LEU A 11 -32.92 -40.96 17.04
C LEU A 11 -31.96 -39.83 17.43
N GLY A 12 -31.91 -38.77 16.61
CA GLY A 12 -31.52 -37.43 17.04
C GLY A 12 -30.17 -36.95 16.51
N GLY A 13 -30.19 -36.31 15.35
CA GLY A 13 -29.04 -35.57 14.84
C GLY A 13 -28.70 -34.35 15.69
N CYS A 14 -27.41 -34.06 15.78
CA CYS A 14 -26.87 -32.73 16.02
C CYS A 14 -25.71 -32.53 15.04
N ALA A 15 -26.02 -32.00 13.87
CA ALA A 15 -25.04 -31.34 13.02
C ALA A 15 -24.89 -29.90 13.53
N SER A 16 -23.79 -29.62 14.21
CA SER A 16 -23.20 -28.29 14.45
C SER A 16 -21.97 -28.49 15.34
N ALA A 17 -20.82 -27.89 15.10
CA ALA A 17 -20.51 -26.80 14.20
C ALA A 17 -19.18 -27.11 13.51
N GLN A 18 -19.15 -26.91 12.19
CA GLN A 18 -17.93 -26.40 11.59
C GLN A 18 -17.59 -25.14 12.39
N ASP A 19 -16.56 -25.20 13.24
CA ASP A 19 -15.87 -24.00 13.69
C ASP A 19 -15.09 -23.46 12.47
N GLY A 20 -15.87 -22.99 11.49
CA GLY A 20 -15.52 -21.84 10.69
C GLY A 20 -15.42 -20.65 11.62
N ARG A 21 -14.38 -20.65 12.45
CA ARG A 21 -13.78 -19.39 12.83
C ARG A 21 -13.10 -18.92 11.57
N SER A 22 -13.84 -18.14 10.78
CA SER A 22 -13.25 -17.15 9.89
C SER A 22 -12.19 -16.41 10.71
N ARG A 23 -10.96 -16.93 10.66
CA ARG A 23 -9.79 -16.06 10.70
C ARG A 23 -10.09 -15.05 9.62
N SER A 24 -10.06 -13.79 10.03
CA SER A 24 -10.17 -12.62 9.17
C SER A 24 -9.69 -12.96 7.78
N SER A 25 -10.46 -12.61 6.76
CA SER A 25 -10.07 -12.70 5.36
C SER A 25 -8.89 -11.76 5.10
N ALA A 26 -7.74 -12.03 5.70
CA ALA A 26 -6.47 -11.77 5.09
C ALA A 26 -6.47 -12.71 3.88
N THR A 27 -6.89 -12.17 2.74
CA THR A 27 -6.53 -12.73 1.45
C THR A 27 -5.05 -13.15 1.55
N PRO A 28 -4.63 -14.33 1.06
CA PRO A 28 -3.21 -14.65 1.02
C PRO A 28 -2.54 -13.67 0.06
N THR A 29 -2.05 -12.54 0.59
CA THR A 29 -1.46 -11.42 -0.15
C THR A 29 0.03 -11.62 -0.37
N SER A 30 0.56 -12.85 -0.21
CA SER A 30 1.99 -13.09 -0.36
C SER A 30 2.34 -13.23 -1.85
N ASP A 31 2.34 -12.10 -2.55
CA ASP A 31 3.25 -11.92 -3.69
C ASP A 31 4.65 -11.82 -3.08
N GLY A 32 5.40 -12.93 -3.12
CA GLY A 32 6.71 -13.07 -2.48
C GLY A 32 7.78 -12.07 -2.98
N ARG A 33 7.46 -11.27 -3.99
CA ARG A 33 8.29 -10.14 -4.45
C ARG A 33 8.21 -8.93 -3.52
N PHE A 34 7.18 -8.83 -2.69
CA PHE A 34 6.91 -7.66 -1.85
C PHE A 34 7.12 -7.97 -0.36
N ALA A 35 7.56 -6.96 0.38
CA ALA A 35 7.51 -6.99 1.82
C ALA A 35 6.05 -7.12 2.32
N SER A 36 5.90 -7.54 3.57
CA SER A 36 4.59 -7.61 4.23
C SER A 36 3.93 -6.23 4.23
N PHE A 37 2.65 -6.21 3.87
CA PHE A 37 1.81 -5.03 4.04
C PHE A 37 1.39 -4.92 5.51
N THR A 38 1.58 -3.75 6.12
CA THR A 38 1.44 -3.54 7.57
C THR A 38 0.30 -2.62 7.98
N GLU A 39 -0.27 -1.85 7.04
CA GLU A 39 -1.34 -0.89 7.38
C GLU A 39 -2.66 -1.59 7.68
N TYR A 40 -3.40 -1.07 8.66
CA TYR A 40 -4.74 -1.55 8.97
C TYR A 40 -5.78 -0.92 8.04
N VAL A 41 -6.45 -1.78 7.27
CA VAL A 41 -7.46 -1.40 6.28
C VAL A 41 -8.76 -2.15 6.59
N PRO A 42 -9.77 -1.49 7.21
CA PRO A 42 -11.01 -2.14 7.62
C PRO A 42 -11.91 -2.43 6.42
N ASP A 43 -11.86 -1.56 5.41
CA ASP A 43 -12.65 -1.62 4.19
C ASP A 43 -11.75 -1.55 2.97
N LYS A 44 -12.11 -2.29 1.91
CA LYS A 44 -11.35 -2.28 0.66
C LYS A 44 -11.25 -0.85 0.10
N LEU A 45 -10.03 -0.39 -0.11
CA LEU A 45 -9.77 0.93 -0.69
C LEU A 45 -10.02 0.94 -2.20
N GLU A 46 -10.56 2.05 -2.69
CA GLU A 46 -10.67 2.34 -4.11
C GLU A 46 -9.30 2.76 -4.67
N ILE A 47 -8.86 2.08 -5.72
CA ILE A 47 -7.65 2.46 -6.46
C ILE A 47 -7.99 3.68 -7.32
N ARG A 48 -7.24 4.76 -7.08
CA ARG A 48 -7.36 6.02 -7.79
C ARG A 48 -6.36 6.08 -8.94
N THR A 49 -6.73 6.83 -9.97
CA THR A 49 -5.88 7.08 -11.14
C THR A 49 -5.70 8.57 -11.45
N ASP A 50 -6.26 9.46 -10.62
CA ASP A 50 -6.08 10.90 -10.79
C ASP A 50 -4.64 11.31 -10.47
N LEU A 51 -4.09 12.22 -11.29
CA LEU A 51 -2.71 12.68 -11.17
C LEU A 51 -2.58 13.97 -10.35
N GLY A 52 -3.59 14.85 -10.41
CA GLY A 52 -3.47 16.21 -9.88
C GLY A 52 -3.07 16.27 -8.40
N ARG A 53 -3.49 15.31 -7.57
CA ARG A 53 -3.06 15.21 -6.17
C ARG A 53 -1.60 14.81 -6.02
N LEU A 54 -1.12 13.88 -6.84
CA LEU A 54 0.25 13.40 -6.82
C LEU A 54 1.22 14.41 -7.45
N ASP A 55 0.83 15.04 -8.57
CA ASP A 55 1.62 16.10 -9.22
C ASP A 55 1.88 17.28 -8.28
N ARG A 56 0.87 17.65 -7.48
CA ARG A 56 1.03 18.71 -6.47
C ARG A 56 1.94 18.28 -5.31
N ARG A 57 1.92 17.00 -4.90
CA ARG A 57 2.76 16.48 -3.80
C ARG A 57 4.22 16.28 -4.23
N MET A 58 4.46 16.01 -5.51
CA MET A 58 5.78 15.68 -6.05
C MET A 58 6.11 16.48 -7.32
N PRO A 59 6.20 17.82 -7.24
CA PRO A 59 6.38 18.69 -8.41
C PRO A 59 7.74 18.52 -9.11
N GLY A 60 8.70 17.83 -8.50
CA GLY A 60 10.03 17.57 -9.08
C GLY A 60 10.04 16.50 -10.18
N VAL A 61 8.92 15.78 -10.37
CA VAL A 61 8.78 14.75 -11.40
C VAL A 61 7.52 14.95 -12.23
N THR A 62 7.50 14.33 -13.42
CA THR A 62 6.33 14.31 -14.28
C THR A 62 5.74 12.90 -14.29
N ILE A 63 4.50 12.78 -13.82
CA ILE A 63 3.76 11.53 -13.74
C ILE A 63 2.90 11.41 -15.00
N SER A 64 3.02 10.30 -15.72
CA SER A 64 2.24 10.05 -16.94
C SER A 64 0.98 9.22 -16.68
N SER A 65 1.02 8.34 -15.68
CA SER A 65 -0.15 7.63 -15.15
C SER A 65 0.11 7.15 -13.72
N ALA A 66 -0.93 6.87 -12.95
CA ALA A 66 -0.79 6.36 -11.59
C ALA A 66 -1.91 5.39 -11.22
N HIS A 67 -1.59 4.47 -10.32
CA HIS A 67 -2.53 3.69 -9.54
C HIS A 67 -2.14 3.85 -8.08
N TRP A 68 -3.01 4.44 -7.27
CA TRP A 68 -2.66 4.77 -5.89
C TRP A 68 -3.87 4.69 -4.96
N VAL A 69 -3.57 4.52 -3.68
CA VAL A 69 -4.55 4.53 -2.59
C VAL A 69 -4.03 5.42 -1.47
N ALA A 70 -4.94 5.94 -0.66
CA ALA A 70 -4.60 6.70 0.52
C ALA A 70 -5.66 6.50 1.61
N GLN A 71 -5.24 6.52 2.86
CA GLN A 71 -6.12 6.44 4.01
C GLN A 71 -5.46 7.15 5.18
N TYR A 72 -6.28 7.70 6.07
CA TYR A 72 -5.78 8.09 7.38
C TYR A 72 -5.25 6.86 8.11
N TRP A 73 -4.12 7.02 8.79
CA TRP A 73 -3.56 5.98 9.63
C TRP A 73 -4.52 5.62 10.77
N GLN A 74 -4.65 4.33 11.10
CA GLN A 74 -5.61 3.90 12.12
C GLN A 74 -5.23 2.55 12.69
N GLU A 75 -5.68 2.26 13.90
CA GLU A 75 -5.46 0.97 14.55
C GLU A 75 -6.75 0.13 14.59
N GLU A 76 -6.61 -1.20 14.62
CA GLU A 76 -7.76 -2.14 14.67
C GLU A 76 -8.68 -1.91 15.87
N ARG A 77 -8.13 -1.42 16.99
CA ARG A 77 -8.86 -1.25 18.26
C ARG A 77 -8.88 0.20 18.73
N GLU A 78 -8.86 1.12 17.80
CA GLU A 78 -8.95 2.54 18.09
C GLU A 78 -10.37 2.92 18.52
N LEU A 79 -10.54 3.43 19.75
CA LEU A 79 -11.86 3.81 20.29
C LEU A 79 -12.36 5.13 19.69
N LEU A 80 -11.43 6.05 19.47
CA LEU A 80 -11.65 7.36 18.84
C LEU A 80 -10.43 7.68 17.98
N PRO A 81 -10.61 8.29 16.80
CA PRO A 81 -9.51 8.58 15.91
C PRO A 81 -8.48 9.52 16.55
N ALA A 82 -7.20 9.19 16.45
CA ALA A 82 -6.11 9.99 16.98
C ALA A 82 -6.12 11.41 16.35
N PRO A 83 -5.88 12.46 17.16
CA PRO A 83 -5.65 13.80 16.62
C PRO A 83 -4.39 13.79 15.74
N ASP A 84 -4.42 14.56 14.65
CA ASP A 84 -3.28 14.81 13.76
C ASP A 84 -2.64 13.55 13.13
N ARG A 85 -3.41 12.47 13.00
CA ARG A 85 -2.94 11.25 12.35
C ARG A 85 -2.58 11.50 10.88
N PRO A 86 -1.43 10.98 10.41
CA PRO A 86 -1.04 11.13 9.01
C PRO A 86 -1.99 10.37 8.09
N ILE A 87 -1.99 10.77 6.82
CA ILE A 87 -2.53 10.01 5.71
C ILE A 87 -1.36 9.23 5.11
N TRP A 88 -1.42 7.91 5.10
CA TRP A 88 -0.46 7.12 4.34
C TRP A 88 -0.94 7.00 2.90
N ILE A 89 0.01 6.96 1.97
CA ILE A 89 -0.20 6.94 0.52
C ILE A 89 0.68 5.84 -0.08
N HIS A 90 0.06 4.88 -0.76
CA HIS A 90 0.76 3.85 -1.52
C HIS A 90 0.45 4.00 -3.01
N GLY A 91 1.44 3.80 -3.88
CA GLY A 91 1.22 3.95 -5.31
C GLY A 91 2.20 3.20 -6.21
N VAL A 92 1.73 2.96 -7.44
CA VAL A 92 2.54 2.53 -8.58
C VAL A 92 2.34 3.56 -9.69
N LEU A 93 3.41 4.27 -10.03
CA LEU A 93 3.37 5.46 -10.86
C LEU A 93 4.24 5.25 -12.11
N ALA A 94 3.68 5.54 -13.28
CA ALA A 94 4.47 5.69 -14.49
C ALA A 94 4.99 7.13 -14.55
N LEU A 95 6.28 7.28 -14.81
CA LEU A 95 6.95 8.57 -14.89
C LEU A 95 7.45 8.83 -16.30
N GLU A 96 7.65 10.10 -16.63
CA GLU A 96 8.37 10.45 -17.85
C GLU A 96 9.85 9.99 -17.77
N PRO A 97 10.49 9.61 -18.90
CA PRO A 97 11.85 9.05 -18.91
C PRO A 97 12.92 9.95 -18.29
N ALA A 98 12.71 11.27 -18.27
CA ALA A 98 13.62 12.20 -17.60
C ALA A 98 13.58 12.03 -16.07
N SER A 99 12.38 12.00 -15.49
CA SER A 99 12.15 11.79 -14.05
C SER A 99 12.63 10.41 -13.61
N THR A 100 12.32 9.36 -14.39
CA THR A 100 12.81 8.00 -14.14
C THR A 100 14.34 7.96 -14.08
N ARG A 101 15.03 8.59 -15.04
CA ARG A 101 16.50 8.61 -15.08
C ARG A 101 17.11 9.33 -13.88
N ALA A 102 16.49 10.41 -13.41
CA ALA A 102 16.96 11.11 -12.22
C ALA A 102 16.93 10.19 -10.98
N LEU A 103 15.81 9.51 -10.75
CA LEU A 103 15.63 8.56 -9.66
C LEU A 103 16.55 7.34 -9.79
N ALA A 104 16.65 6.76 -10.99
CA ALA A 104 17.52 5.61 -11.25
C ALA A 104 19.00 5.94 -10.98
N LYS A 105 19.46 7.14 -11.36
CA LYS A 105 20.83 7.60 -11.06
C LYS A 105 21.09 7.77 -9.56
N ALA A 106 20.06 8.12 -8.80
CA ALA A 106 20.14 8.31 -7.35
C ALA A 106 19.96 7.02 -6.54
N SER A 107 19.41 5.97 -7.19
CA SER A 107 19.14 4.68 -6.59
C SER A 107 20.40 3.93 -6.15
N SER A 108 20.23 3.00 -5.22
CA SER A 108 21.28 2.16 -4.68
C SER A 108 20.75 0.76 -4.42
N GLY A 109 21.41 -0.23 -5.03
CA GLY A 109 21.08 -1.64 -4.81
C GLY A 109 19.72 -2.05 -5.41
N THR A 110 19.53 -3.36 -5.49
CA THR A 110 18.26 -3.96 -5.91
C THR A 110 17.24 -3.83 -4.78
N ALA A 111 16.00 -3.48 -5.12
CA ALA A 111 14.87 -3.49 -4.19
C ALA A 111 14.34 -4.93 -4.08
N ASP A 112 14.88 -5.70 -3.14
CA ASP A 112 14.46 -7.06 -2.85
C ASP A 112 14.42 -7.28 -1.32
N PRO A 113 13.22 -7.40 -0.71
CA PRO A 113 11.91 -7.35 -1.37
C PRO A 113 11.50 -5.93 -1.81
N LEU A 114 10.51 -5.84 -2.71
CA LEU A 114 9.84 -4.58 -3.08
C LEU A 114 9.08 -3.99 -1.87
N PRO A 115 8.83 -2.66 -1.85
CA PRO A 115 8.11 -1.99 -0.77
C PRO A 115 6.73 -2.62 -0.51
N GLY A 116 6.36 -2.80 0.76
CA GLY A 116 5.14 -3.51 1.19
C GLY A 116 3.83 -2.75 0.94
N ILE A 117 3.54 -2.40 -0.32
CA ILE A 117 2.36 -1.62 -0.72
C ILE A 117 1.05 -2.39 -0.55
N TYR A 118 -0.06 -1.63 -0.62
CA TYR A 118 -1.43 -2.15 -0.61
C TYR A 118 -1.58 -3.29 -1.63
N PRO A 119 -2.08 -4.48 -1.23
CA PRO A 119 -2.01 -5.69 -2.06
C PRO A 119 -2.59 -5.55 -3.47
N ASP A 120 -3.72 -4.86 -3.63
CA ASP A 120 -4.36 -4.69 -4.94
C ASP A 120 -3.54 -3.81 -5.89
N LEU A 121 -2.57 -3.02 -5.41
CA LEU A 121 -1.68 -2.26 -6.28
C LEU A 121 -0.61 -3.13 -6.94
N ARG A 122 -0.31 -4.31 -6.39
CA ARG A 122 0.79 -5.18 -6.85
C ARG A 122 0.56 -5.70 -8.26
N GLN A 123 -0.71 -5.78 -8.69
CA GLN A 123 -1.08 -6.16 -10.07
C GLN A 123 -0.56 -5.18 -11.13
N TYR A 124 -0.26 -3.94 -10.76
CA TYR A 124 0.28 -2.92 -11.67
C TYR A 124 1.81 -2.96 -11.73
N VAL A 125 2.47 -3.84 -10.97
CA VAL A 125 3.91 -4.01 -10.99
C VAL A 125 4.27 -5.20 -11.88
N PRO A 126 4.89 -4.96 -13.05
CA PRO A 126 5.19 -6.00 -14.01
C PRO A 126 6.13 -7.07 -13.44
N GLU A 127 5.89 -8.31 -13.82
CA GLU A 127 6.77 -9.44 -13.49
C GLU A 127 8.08 -9.38 -14.30
N GLY A 128 9.15 -9.95 -13.74
CA GLY A 128 10.46 -10.04 -14.41
C GLY A 128 11.20 -8.71 -14.57
N LYS A 129 10.72 -7.62 -13.96
CA LYS A 129 11.40 -6.32 -13.94
C LYS A 129 12.22 -6.15 -12.67
N VAL A 130 13.37 -5.50 -12.83
CA VAL A 130 14.27 -5.17 -11.72
C VAL A 130 13.97 -3.76 -11.25
N PHE A 131 13.74 -3.64 -9.95
CA PHE A 131 13.62 -2.35 -9.28
C PHE A 131 14.85 -2.11 -8.42
N THR A 132 15.18 -0.84 -8.25
CA THR A 132 16.28 -0.37 -7.41
C THR A 132 15.75 0.60 -6.36
N THR A 133 16.25 0.49 -5.13
CA THR A 133 15.79 1.33 -4.02
C THR A 133 16.38 2.73 -4.14
N VAL A 134 15.57 3.77 -3.94
CA VAL A 134 16.03 5.15 -3.81
C VAL A 134 15.98 5.51 -2.33
N LEU A 135 17.10 5.98 -1.76
CA LEU A 135 17.14 6.45 -0.38
C LEU A 135 16.15 7.60 -0.19
N LYS A 136 15.42 7.60 0.94
CA LYS A 136 14.38 8.58 1.27
C LYS A 136 14.81 10.01 1.01
N GLU A 137 15.97 10.43 1.53
CA GLU A 137 16.43 11.82 1.42
C GLU A 137 16.68 12.24 -0.04
N LYS A 138 17.14 11.30 -0.87
CA LYS A 138 17.32 11.53 -2.31
C LYS A 138 15.98 11.53 -3.04
N ALA A 139 15.07 10.64 -2.67
CA ALA A 139 13.74 10.59 -3.24
C ALA A 139 12.98 11.89 -2.94
N ASP A 140 12.91 12.32 -1.69
CA ASP A 140 12.28 13.59 -1.27
C ASP A 140 12.85 14.79 -2.04
N THR A 141 14.18 14.81 -2.23
CA THR A 141 14.85 15.87 -3.00
C THR A 141 14.47 15.86 -4.48
N ILE A 142 14.42 14.68 -5.11
CA ILE A 142 14.14 14.55 -6.56
C ILE A 142 12.66 14.75 -6.87
N LEU A 143 11.79 14.24 -6.00
CA LEU A 143 10.34 14.43 -6.08
C LEU A 143 9.94 15.86 -5.68
N ASP A 144 10.84 16.60 -5.04
CA ASP A 144 10.67 17.97 -4.57
C ASP A 144 9.49 18.16 -3.61
N VAL A 145 9.33 17.20 -2.69
CA VAL A 145 8.20 17.13 -1.75
C VAL A 145 8.13 18.35 -0.81
N LYS A 146 9.28 18.99 -0.55
CA LYS A 146 9.39 20.23 0.23
C LYS A 146 8.67 21.42 -0.40
N HIS A 147 8.47 21.41 -1.72
CA HIS A 147 7.76 22.46 -2.45
C HIS A 147 6.40 21.97 -2.94
N MET A 148 5.84 20.95 -2.28
CA MET A 148 4.49 20.50 -2.57
C MET A 148 3.50 21.67 -2.57
N MET A 149 2.57 21.63 -3.50
CA MET A 149 1.50 22.60 -3.61
C MET A 149 0.32 22.14 -2.78
N GLN A 150 -0.25 23.05 -1.97
CA GLN A 150 -1.47 22.74 -1.23
C GLN A 150 -2.63 22.44 -2.18
N ASP A 151 -3.46 21.48 -1.80
CA ASP A 151 -4.68 21.13 -2.54
C ASP A 151 -5.70 22.29 -2.52
N ASP A 152 -5.73 23.09 -1.44
CA ASP A 152 -6.58 24.28 -1.29
C ASP A 152 -5.83 25.40 -0.54
N PRO A 153 -5.39 26.46 -1.23
CA PRO A 153 -4.66 27.57 -0.61
C PRO A 153 -5.54 28.45 0.30
N SER A 154 -6.86 28.24 0.31
CA SER A 154 -7.78 28.93 1.23
C SER A 154 -7.91 28.25 2.59
N ARG A 155 -7.43 27.00 2.72
CA ARG A 155 -7.35 26.32 4.01
C ARG A 155 -6.14 26.83 4.80
N SER A 156 -6.35 27.11 6.07
CA SER A 156 -5.28 27.46 7.02
C SER A 156 -4.42 26.25 7.42
N GLU A 157 -4.84 25.04 7.05
CA GLU A 157 -4.13 23.79 7.34
C GLU A 157 -2.87 23.72 6.49
N SER A 158 -1.72 23.66 7.15
CA SER A 158 -0.46 23.39 6.48
C SER A 158 -0.28 21.89 6.35
N SER A 159 0.28 21.41 5.24
CA SER A 159 0.56 19.99 5.07
C SER A 159 2.02 19.76 4.71
N SER A 160 2.55 18.62 5.10
CA SER A 160 3.85 18.11 4.65
C SER A 160 3.68 16.73 4.04
N PHE A 161 4.53 16.40 3.08
CA PHE A 161 4.56 15.11 2.42
C PHE A 161 5.97 14.55 2.49
N ASP A 162 6.06 13.29 2.91
CA ASP A 162 7.32 12.60 3.16
C ASP A 162 7.29 11.22 2.51
N THR A 163 8.32 10.87 1.72
CA THR A 163 8.45 9.49 1.26
C THR A 163 8.89 8.57 2.39
N GLU A 164 8.40 7.34 2.41
CA GLU A 164 8.84 6.28 3.32
C GLU A 164 9.75 5.31 2.59
N GLN A 165 9.28 4.81 1.44
CA GLN A 165 10.04 3.89 0.59
C GLN A 165 9.76 4.19 -0.87
N VAL A 166 10.83 4.21 -1.66
CA VAL A 166 10.76 4.41 -3.11
C VAL A 166 11.59 3.36 -3.81
N ALA A 167 10.97 2.66 -4.77
CA ALA A 167 11.67 1.76 -5.67
C ALA A 167 11.40 2.17 -7.12
N ILE A 168 12.45 2.27 -7.94
CA ILE A 168 12.35 2.69 -9.33
C ILE A 168 12.78 1.55 -10.27
N CYS A 169 12.01 1.32 -11.33
CA CYS A 169 12.39 0.49 -12.46
C CYS A 169 12.69 1.38 -13.66
N ALA A 170 13.96 1.53 -14.00
CA ALA A 170 14.41 2.37 -15.10
C ALA A 170 13.86 1.89 -16.46
N ASP A 171 13.80 0.56 -16.67
CA ASP A 171 13.38 -0.04 -17.93
C ASP A 171 11.90 0.12 -18.23
N ALA A 172 11.07 0.20 -17.18
CA ALA A 172 9.62 0.32 -17.29
C ALA A 172 9.11 1.74 -17.05
N ASN A 173 9.99 2.67 -16.66
CA ASN A 173 9.62 4.01 -16.16
C ASN A 173 8.59 3.96 -15.03
N LEU A 174 8.74 2.99 -14.12
CA LEU A 174 7.80 2.76 -13.02
C LEU A 174 8.44 3.08 -11.67
N LEU A 175 7.70 3.79 -10.84
CA LEU A 175 8.00 4.06 -9.44
C LEU A 175 6.98 3.36 -8.54
N ILE A 176 7.46 2.66 -7.51
CA ILE A 176 6.67 2.19 -6.38
C ILE A 176 6.87 3.17 -5.23
N LEU A 177 5.78 3.68 -4.68
CA LEU A 177 5.76 4.72 -3.65
C LEU A 177 5.08 4.21 -2.39
N MET A 178 5.73 4.46 -1.25
CA MET A 178 5.09 4.58 0.06
C MET A 178 5.44 5.96 0.60
N ALA A 179 4.46 6.69 1.10
CA ALA A 179 4.62 8.04 1.61
C ALA A 179 3.59 8.36 2.70
N ASN A 180 3.86 9.39 3.49
CA ASN A 180 2.96 9.94 4.48
C ASN A 180 2.70 11.42 4.21
N GLU A 181 1.47 11.85 4.48
CA GLU A 181 1.07 13.24 4.46
C GLU A 181 0.56 13.64 5.83
N TYR A 182 1.13 14.68 6.40
CA TYR A 182 0.76 15.23 7.69
C TYR A 182 -0.02 16.53 7.46
N ILE A 183 -1.10 16.72 8.21
CA ILE A 183 -1.95 17.91 8.14
C ILE A 183 -1.90 18.56 9.54
N PHE A 184 -1.55 19.85 9.59
CA PHE A 184 -1.33 20.63 10.81
C PHE A 184 -2.22 21.87 10.84
#